data_AF-A0A0K2TB69-F1
#
_entry.id   AF-A0A0K2TB69-F1
#
_cell.length_a   1.000
_cell.length_b   1.000
_cell.length_c   1.000
_cell.angle_alpha   90.00
_cell.angle_beta   90.00
_cell.angle_gamma   90.00
#
_symmetry.space_group_name_H-M   'P 1'
#
loop_
_entity.id
_entity.type
_entity.pdbx_description
1 polymer ?
#
loop_
_entity_poly.entity_id
_entity_poly.type
_entity_poly.pdbx_seq_one_letter_code
_entity_poly.pdbx_strand_id
1 'polypeptide(L)' 'MVSQLRKEASLKRIPASEAIQDIKKYILLKESEDCLVVGFADPKYNPFKEISSCHIV' A
#
# COMPACT_ATOMS: atom_id res chain seq x y z
N MET A 1 -11.42 29.93 -13.71
CA MET A 1 -10.11 29.36 -14.12
C MET A 1 -8.93 30.03 -13.41
N VAL A 2 -8.77 31.36 -13.46
CA VAL A 2 -7.64 32.07 -12.80
C VAL A 2 -7.63 31.89 -11.27
N SER A 3 -8.79 31.91 -10.62
CA SER A 3 -8.91 31.68 -9.18
C SER A 3 -8.45 30.28 -8.75
N GLN A 4 -8.65 29.26 -9.60
CA GLN A 4 -8.22 27.89 -9.35
C GLN A 4 -6.70 27.75 -9.42
N LEU A 5 -6.09 28.30 -10.48
CA LEU A 5 -4.64 28.26 -10.66
C LEU A 5 -3.90 28.96 -9.50
N ARG A 6 -4.44 30.06 -8.99
CA ARG A 6 -3.88 30.76 -7.82
C ARG A 6 -3.91 29.88 -6.56
N LYS A 7 -4.98 29.10 -6.36
CA LYS A 7 -5.09 28.17 -5.23
C LYS A 7 -4.05 27.06 -5.32
N GLU A 8 -3.91 26.42 -6.48
CA GLU A 8 -2.95 25.33 -6.70
C GLU A 8 -1.49 25.80 -6.61
N ALA A 9 -1.19 27.00 -7.11
CA ALA A 9 0.14 27.60 -7.00
C ALA A 9 0.54 27.91 -5.56
N SER A 10 -0.46 28.18 -4.68
CA SER A 10 -0.23 28.53 -3.28
C SER A 10 0.03 27.30 -2.38
N LEU A 11 -0.07 26.08 -2.93
CA LEU A 11 0.23 24.86 -2.18
C LEU A 11 1.72 24.76 -1.89
N LYS A 12 2.06 24.65 -0.60
CA LYS A 12 3.43 24.37 -0.17
C LYS A 12 3.78 22.93 -0.53
N ARG A 13 4.88 22.77 -1.26
CA ARG A 13 5.45 21.47 -1.64
C ARG A 13 6.64 21.18 -0.75
N ILE A 14 6.89 19.90 -0.49
CA ILE A 14 8.15 19.41 0.05
C ILE A 14 9.06 18.93 -1.09
N PRO A 15 10.39 18.89 -0.90
CA PRO A 15 11.30 18.28 -1.86
C PRO A 15 10.92 16.83 -2.14
N ALA A 16 11.06 16.39 -3.39
CA ALA A 16 10.77 15.01 -3.77
C ALA A 16 11.64 14.01 -2.99
N SER A 17 12.89 14.38 -2.67
CA SER A 17 13.78 13.56 -1.85
C SER A 17 13.21 13.30 -0.45
N GLU A 18 12.60 14.32 0.18
CA GLU A 18 11.98 14.19 1.50
C GLU A 18 10.74 13.28 1.43
N ALA A 19 9.85 13.55 0.48
CA ALA A 19 8.66 12.72 0.26
C ALA A 19 9.00 11.23 0.03
N ILE A 20 10.06 10.95 -0.74
CA ILE A 20 10.52 9.58 -1.00
C ILE A 20 11.03 8.91 0.28
N GLN A 21 11.74 9.63 1.16
CA GLN A 21 12.22 9.06 2.41
C GLN A 21 11.05 8.72 3.34
N ASP A 22 10.04 9.59 3.42
CA ASP A 22 8.85 9.34 4.21
C ASP A 22 8.08 8.11 3.72
N ILE A 23 7.90 7.99 2.39
CA ILE A 23 7.26 6.81 1.77
C ILE A 23 8.05 5.55 2.10
N LYS A 24 9.38 5.56 1.93
CA LYS A 24 10.23 4.39 2.26
C LYS A 24 10.10 4.01 3.72
N LYS A 25 10.16 5.00 4.63
CA LYS A 25 10.03 4.77 6.07
C LYS A 25 8.70 4.12 6.42
N TYR A 26 7.61 4.58 5.82
CA TYR A 26 6.28 4.00 6.03
C TYR A 26 6.21 2.56 5.55
N ILE A 27 6.71 2.29 4.34
CA ILE A 27 6.73 0.93 3.76
C ILE A 27 7.52 0.00 4.67
N LEU A 28 8.76 0.35 5.04
CA LEU A 28 9.61 -0.49 5.89
C LEU A 28 9.00 -0.78 7.27
N LEU A 29 8.20 0.16 7.81
CA LEU A 29 7.49 -0.05 9.07
C LEU A 29 6.35 -1.07 8.96
N LYS A 30 5.74 -1.18 7.77
CA LYS A 30 4.51 -1.97 7.54
C LYS A 30 4.69 -3.22 6.72
N GLU A 31 5.83 -3.39 6.06
CA GLU A 31 6.11 -4.51 5.16
C GLU A 31 5.95 -5.88 5.83
N SER A 32 6.34 -6.03 7.10
CA SER A 32 6.19 -7.29 7.84
C SER A 32 4.75 -7.65 8.19
N GLU A 33 3.82 -6.69 8.16
CA GLU A 33 2.38 -6.89 8.36
C GLU A 33 1.66 -7.17 7.02
N ASP A 34 2.31 -6.94 5.88
CA ASP A 34 1.70 -7.08 4.57
C ASP A 34 1.68 -8.54 4.11
N CYS A 35 0.52 -9.19 4.29
CA CYS A 35 0.30 -10.58 3.91
C CYS A 35 0.47 -10.87 2.40
N LEU A 36 0.47 -9.86 1.53
CA LEU A 36 0.75 -10.02 0.10
C LEU A 36 2.25 -10.01 -0.21
N VAL A 37 3.07 -9.47 0.68
CA VAL A 37 4.53 -9.45 0.58
C VAL A 37 5.14 -10.64 1.32
N VAL A 38 4.79 -10.82 2.59
CA VAL A 38 5.40 -11.87 3.43
C VAL A 38 4.60 -13.18 3.47
N GLY A 39 3.40 -13.20 2.88
CA GLY A 39 2.47 -14.32 2.97
C GLY A 39 1.66 -14.32 4.28
N PHE A 40 0.64 -15.17 4.35
CA PHE A 40 -0.11 -15.36 5.58
C PHE A 40 0.71 -16.18 6.57
N ALA A 41 0.87 -15.69 7.80
CA ALA A 41 1.58 -16.39 8.88
C ALA A 41 1.01 -17.80 9.17
N ASP A 42 -0.29 -17.98 8.96
CA ASP A 42 -0.95 -19.29 8.93
C ASP A 42 -1.91 -19.31 7.74
N PRO A 43 -1.88 -20.35 6.89
CA PRO A 43 -2.81 -20.49 5.77
C PRO A 43 -4.28 -20.34 6.17
N LYS A 44 -4.68 -20.65 7.41
CA LYS A 44 -6.05 -20.48 7.90
C LYS A 44 -6.53 -19.02 7.91
N TYR A 45 -5.60 -18.06 7.97
CA TYR A 45 -5.94 -16.63 7.90
C TYR A 45 -6.14 -16.14 6.47
N ASN A 46 -5.78 -16.95 5.46
CA ASN A 46 -6.12 -16.63 4.08
C ASN A 46 -7.59 -17.00 3.82
N PRO A 47 -8.49 -16.03 3.62
CA PRO A 47 -9.91 -16.30 3.35
C PRO A 47 -10.14 -17.00 2.01
N PHE A 48 -9.13 -17.01 1.12
CA PHE A 48 -9.17 -17.65 -0.19
C PHE A 48 -8.40 -18.98 -0.22
N LYS A 49 -7.99 -19.51 0.93
CA LYS A 49 -7.42 -20.86 0.98
C LYS A 49 -8.45 -21.86 0.47
N GLU A 50 -8.02 -22.82 -0.36
CA GLU A 50 -8.90 -23.92 -0.77
C GLU A 50 -9.47 -24.64 0.46
N ILE A 51 -10.80 -24.70 0.54
CA ILE A 51 -11.55 -25.34 1.63
C ILE A 51 -11.81 -26.82 1.29
N SER A 52 -11.85 -27.18 0.00
CA SER A 52 -12.11 -28.54 -0.47
C SER A 52 -11.52 -28.71 -1.87
N SER A 53 -10.96 -29.89 -2.18
CA SER A 53 -10.48 -30.20 -3.52
C SER A 53 -11.66 -30.23 -4.49
N CYS A 54 -11.65 -29.36 -5.49
CA CYS A 54 -12.57 -29.47 -6.62
C CYS A 54 -12.22 -30.72 -7.42
N HIS A 55 -13.06 -31.75 -7.33
CA HIS A 55 -12.99 -32.88 -8.24
C HIS A 55 -13.82 -32.53 -9.47
N ILE A 56 -13.16 -32.36 -10.61
CA ILE A 56 -13.84 -32.32 -11.90
C ILE A 56 -14.40 -33.73 -12.11
N VAL A 57 -15.72 -33.86 -12.06
CA VAL A 57 -16.45 -35.08 -12.42
C VAL A 57 -16.84 -34.99 -13.90
#